data_AF-E1X1K3-F1
#
_entry.id   AF-E1X1K3-F1
#
_cell.length_a   1.000
_cell.length_b   1.000
_cell.length_c   1.000
_cell.angle_alpha   90.00
_cell.angle_beta   90.00
_cell.angle_gamma   90.00
#
_symmetry.space_group_name_H-M   'P 1'
#
loop_
_entity.id
_entity.type
_entity.pdbx_description
1 polymer ?
#
loop_
_entity_poly.entity_id
_entity_poly.type
_entity_poly.pdbx_seq_one_letter_code
_entity_poly.pdbx_strand_id
1 'polypeptide(L)'
;MLLPVKDSIGGALGFKVYEEVERYLKTSEWCYYRSNSEIINILGNYKRNLNEHLHNPDVLRVISEKTKAGSIIRVEIISEGKGVEVQASVISDNGKDIYFKEKLKLSNNDPVVIGQTVKNWLDQYEKTIPYDGRILGILGNQFTVDFGQSYGVFNGDVVEVIRPIRKKKHPLFKEIVDWETEKLANGRIFYVSPTQAQGKIDKYESRKRVEVNDWVILKKNAVTKKNDLLKVPYEKAGGENDFAFGKLGTVGIFGLIDLSKVSSTTGTGTNSLGGVLMGVNVETELWATRNYWGSFELGANFGSQKKKSGNLSIESNSTTNSKFKLKFGYRYLPLGFFYGPQVDAYVGYAKYSYGHDDLSADKIGEVSFSGLIIGGKGSIPLMKKFRAHLRLEFMATSSYSEDVFLYGEDESSSNYNIEIGGSHNYSPNMDIEGGVEFNSNKAKFSGGRSISLKDTAFKGGVRFNF
;
A
#
# COMPACT_ATOMS: atom_id res chain seq x y z
N MET A 1 12.27 17.74 16.61
CA MET A 1 12.87 16.81 17.59
C MET A 1 11.84 16.47 18.66
N LEU A 2 11.75 15.22 19.13
CA LEU A 2 10.81 14.81 20.18
C LEU A 2 11.52 14.69 21.53
N LEU A 3 11.03 15.41 22.54
CA LEU A 3 11.48 15.25 23.92
C LEU A 3 10.96 13.93 24.51
N PRO A 4 11.60 13.39 25.57
CA PRO A 4 11.03 12.27 26.32
C PRO A 4 9.57 12.56 26.72
N VAL A 5 8.66 11.63 26.39
CA VAL A 5 7.24 11.77 26.73
C VAL A 5 7.09 11.57 28.23
N LYS A 6 6.53 12.57 28.90
CA LYS A 6 6.31 12.54 30.35
C LYS A 6 5.03 11.76 30.66
N ASP A 7 5.09 10.92 31.69
CA ASP A 7 3.97 10.18 32.23
C ASP A 7 4.03 10.21 33.77
N SER A 8 2.87 10.35 34.42
CA SER A 8 2.72 10.28 35.87
C SER A 8 2.96 8.88 36.48
N ILE A 9 2.94 7.81 35.69
CA ILE A 9 3.04 6.40 36.14
C ILE A 9 4.46 5.82 35.92
N GLY A 10 5.50 6.64 36.11
CA GLY A 10 6.89 6.14 36.06
C GLY A 10 7.40 5.75 34.66
N GLY A 11 6.75 6.21 33.58
CA GLY A 11 7.27 6.17 32.21
C GLY A 11 6.86 4.97 31.36
N ALA A 12 6.12 3.99 31.91
CA ALA A 12 5.69 2.81 31.16
C ALA A 12 4.75 3.16 29.98
N LEU A 13 3.86 4.14 30.17
CA LEU A 13 2.98 4.63 29.11
C LEU A 13 3.73 5.61 28.20
N GLY A 14 4.49 6.52 28.80
CA GLY A 14 5.25 7.55 28.07
C GLY A 14 6.22 6.96 27.04
N PHE A 15 6.96 5.90 27.39
CA PHE A 15 7.92 5.29 26.47
C PHE A 15 7.25 4.69 25.22
N LYS A 16 6.13 3.98 25.38
CA LYS A 16 5.39 3.40 24.24
C LYS A 16 4.83 4.48 23.32
N VAL A 17 4.29 5.56 23.91
CA VAL A 17 3.82 6.71 23.13
C VAL A 17 4.99 7.40 22.42
N TYR A 18 6.14 7.52 23.08
CA TYR A 18 7.35 8.06 22.47
C TYR A 18 7.77 7.27 21.23
N GLU A 19 7.84 5.93 21.31
CA GLU A 19 8.21 5.08 20.16
C GLU A 19 7.25 5.23 18.99
N GLU A 20 5.94 5.27 19.27
CA GLU A 20 4.91 5.44 18.24
C GLU A 20 5.01 6.79 17.52
N VAL A 21 5.20 7.87 18.28
CA VAL A 21 5.31 9.24 17.74
C VAL A 21 6.67 9.42 17.05
N GLU A 22 7.75 8.88 17.61
CA GLU A 22 9.08 8.93 16.99
C GLU A 22 9.09 8.20 15.65
N ARG A 23 8.50 7.00 15.58
CA ARG A 23 8.39 6.24 14.33
C ARG A 23 7.65 7.05 13.28
N TYR A 24 6.51 7.65 13.65
CA TYR A 24 5.75 8.54 12.76
C TYR A 24 6.61 9.71 12.26
N LEU A 25 7.29 10.43 13.15
CA LEU A 25 8.15 11.57 12.79
C LEU A 25 9.36 11.18 11.92
N LYS A 26 9.93 9.98 12.10
CA LYS A 26 11.00 9.46 11.25
C LYS A 26 10.52 9.13 9.84
N THR A 27 9.25 8.76 9.70
CA THR A 27 8.63 8.43 8.41
C THR A 27 7.89 9.59 7.75
N SER A 28 7.65 10.68 8.48
CA SER A 28 6.92 11.84 7.96
C SER A 28 7.76 12.62 6.97
N GLU A 29 7.16 13.05 5.85
CA GLU A 29 7.87 13.79 4.79
C GLU A 29 7.95 15.30 5.08
N TRP A 30 7.18 15.82 6.04
CA TRP A 30 7.10 17.25 6.34
C TRP A 30 8.15 17.78 7.32
N CYS A 31 8.95 16.91 7.95
CA CYS A 31 10.04 17.34 8.83
C CYS A 31 11.23 16.39 8.81
N TYR A 32 12.40 16.93 9.16
CA TYR A 32 13.59 16.11 9.43
C TYR A 32 13.69 15.81 10.91
N TYR A 33 13.42 14.56 11.26
CA TYR A 33 13.55 14.12 12.63
C TYR A 33 15.01 14.12 13.10
N ARG A 34 15.30 14.89 14.15
CA ARG A 34 16.55 14.82 14.91
C ARG A 34 16.34 13.95 16.14
N SER A 35 17.15 12.91 16.28
CA SER A 35 17.15 12.03 17.45
C SER A 35 17.61 12.78 18.69
N ASN A 36 17.04 12.43 19.83
CA ASN A 36 17.44 12.94 21.14
C ASN A 36 18.62 12.18 21.77
N SER A 37 19.20 11.19 21.08
CA SER A 37 20.29 10.36 21.59
C SER A 37 21.51 11.17 22.07
N GLU A 38 21.90 12.21 21.33
CA GLU A 38 23.02 13.10 21.69
C GLU A 38 22.79 13.85 23.01
N ILE A 39 21.54 14.19 23.32
CA ILE A 39 21.21 14.93 24.54
C ILE A 39 20.73 14.04 25.67
N ILE A 40 20.39 12.76 25.45
CA ILE A 40 20.00 11.84 26.55
C ILE A 40 21.11 11.74 27.59
N ASN A 41 22.38 11.78 27.17
CA ASN A 41 23.52 11.78 28.09
C ASN A 41 23.58 13.07 28.94
N ILE A 42 23.27 14.22 28.33
CA ILE A 42 23.21 15.52 29.02
C ILE A 42 22.03 15.57 29.99
N LEU A 43 20.85 15.14 29.53
CA LEU A 43 19.61 15.08 30.32
C LEU A 43 19.68 14.02 31.43
N GLY A 44 20.50 12.98 31.26
CA GLY A 44 20.74 11.92 32.23
C GLY A 44 21.28 12.46 33.57
N ASN A 45 22.08 13.52 33.53
CA ASN A 45 22.59 14.19 34.74
C ASN A 45 21.50 14.94 35.51
N TYR A 46 20.37 15.24 34.87
CA TYR A 46 19.25 15.98 35.45
C TYR A 46 18.04 15.09 35.76
N LYS A 47 18.20 13.75 35.79
CA LYS A 47 17.08 12.79 35.98
C LYS A 47 16.09 13.17 37.10
N ARG A 48 16.56 13.72 38.23
CA ARG A 48 15.71 14.10 39.37
C ARG A 48 14.82 15.32 39.09
N ASN A 49 15.32 16.30 38.34
CA ASN A 49 14.64 17.59 38.08
C ASN A 49 14.36 17.81 36.59
N LEU A 50 14.42 16.75 35.78
CA LEU A 50 14.34 16.81 34.33
C LEU A 50 13.09 17.57 33.88
N ASN A 51 11.97 17.37 34.58
CA ASN A 51 10.70 18.03 34.29
C ASN A 51 10.79 19.57 34.40
N GLU A 52 11.43 20.10 35.43
CA GLU A 52 11.60 21.54 35.62
C GLU A 52 12.50 22.12 34.53
N HIS A 53 13.57 21.41 34.18
CA HIS A 53 14.49 21.82 33.13
C HIS A 53 13.85 21.80 31.73
N LEU A 54 12.99 20.82 31.43
CA LEU A 54 12.26 20.76 30.14
C LEU A 54 11.15 21.80 30.02
N HIS A 55 10.87 22.56 31.08
CA HIS A 55 9.99 23.74 31.05
C HIS A 55 10.77 25.06 30.97
N ASN A 56 12.08 25.03 31.22
CA ASN A 56 12.91 26.21 31.19
C ASN A 56 13.23 26.59 29.72
N PRO A 57 12.83 27.78 29.26
CA PRO A 57 13.08 28.18 27.88
C PRO A 57 14.55 28.26 27.49
N ASP A 58 15.43 28.60 28.43
CA ASP A 58 16.87 28.69 28.17
C ASP A 58 17.47 27.30 27.96
N VAL A 59 16.98 26.28 28.68
CA VAL A 59 17.38 24.88 28.49
C VAL A 59 16.89 24.38 27.14
N LEU A 60 15.63 24.66 26.79
CA LEU A 60 15.07 24.28 25.50
C LEU A 60 15.83 24.91 24.34
N ARG A 61 16.24 26.18 24.47
CA ARG A 61 17.12 26.85 23.49
C ARG A 61 18.47 26.17 23.36
N VAL A 62 19.11 25.78 24.46
CA VAL A 62 20.38 25.05 24.39
C VAL A 62 20.19 23.68 23.71
N ILE A 63 19.08 22.99 23.99
CA ILE A 63 18.76 21.71 23.35
C ILE A 63 18.56 21.87 21.84
N SER A 64 17.78 22.85 21.39
CA SER A 64 17.57 23.11 19.95
C SER A 64 18.88 23.48 19.25
N GLU A 65 19.73 24.32 19.86
CA GLU A 65 21.03 24.71 19.30
C GLU A 65 21.97 23.51 19.16
N LYS A 66 22.06 22.66 20.20
CA LYS A 66 22.93 21.47 20.18
C LYS A 66 22.45 20.43 19.16
N THR A 67 21.15 20.20 19.08
CA THR A 67 20.56 19.22 18.15
C THR A 67 20.30 19.78 16.75
N LYS A 68 20.52 21.09 16.55
CA LYS A 68 20.14 21.85 15.34
C LYS A 68 18.67 21.61 14.97
N ALA A 69 17.79 21.54 15.97
CA ALA A 69 16.36 21.32 15.78
C ALA A 69 15.63 22.65 15.65
N GLY A 70 14.90 22.84 14.54
CA GLY A 70 14.07 24.04 14.32
C GLY A 70 12.82 24.11 15.21
N SER A 71 12.32 22.95 15.65
CA SER A 71 11.19 22.82 16.57
C SER A 71 11.37 21.64 17.52
N ILE A 72 10.90 21.81 18.74
CA ILE A 72 10.91 20.83 19.82
C ILE A 72 9.46 20.42 20.10
N ILE A 73 9.18 19.13 20.04
CA ILE A 73 7.88 18.55 20.34
C ILE A 73 7.93 18.02 21.77
N ARG A 74 7.03 18.52 22.62
CA ARG A 74 6.85 18.06 24.01
C ARG A 74 5.47 17.46 24.17
N VAL A 75 5.42 16.25 24.70
CA VAL A 75 4.19 15.53 25.01
C VAL A 75 4.16 15.18 26.49
N GLU A 76 3.06 15.52 27.15
CA GLU A 76 2.83 15.26 28.56
C GLU A 76 1.55 14.45 28.71
N ILE A 77 1.63 13.38 29.52
CA ILE A 77 0.53 12.49 29.84
C ILE A 77 0.35 12.54 31.36
N ILE A 78 -0.84 12.89 31.81
CA ILE A 78 -1.23 12.95 33.21
C ILE A 78 -2.34 11.92 33.41
N SER A 79 -2.08 10.88 34.21
CA SER A 79 -3.10 9.88 34.52
C SER A 79 -4.11 10.46 35.51
N GLU A 80 -5.39 10.39 35.14
CA GLU A 80 -6.52 10.70 36.01
C GLU A 80 -7.29 9.40 36.25
N GLY A 81 -7.96 9.21 37.40
CA GLY A 81 -8.39 7.88 37.87
C GLY A 81 -9.07 6.92 36.86
N LYS A 82 -9.83 7.43 35.87
CA LYS A 82 -10.48 6.62 34.81
C LYS A 82 -9.94 6.90 33.39
N GLY A 83 -8.78 7.54 33.25
CA GLY A 83 -8.29 8.01 31.95
C GLY A 83 -6.91 8.66 31.98
N VAL A 84 -6.60 9.38 30.90
CA VAL A 84 -5.40 10.21 30.79
C VAL A 84 -5.73 11.55 30.18
N GLU A 85 -5.11 12.60 30.70
CA GLU A 85 -5.04 13.89 30.06
C GLU A 85 -3.74 13.96 29.25
N VAL A 86 -3.86 14.18 27.94
CA VAL A 86 -2.73 14.26 27.01
C VAL A 86 -2.60 15.71 26.57
N GLN A 87 -1.38 16.23 26.61
CA GLN A 87 -1.04 17.56 26.12
C GLN A 87 0.15 17.46 25.17
N ALA A 88 0.02 18.01 23.96
CA ALA A 88 1.11 18.15 23.02
C ALA A 88 1.42 19.63 22.80
N SER A 89 2.69 19.97 22.72
CA SER A 89 3.13 21.33 22.38
C SER A 89 4.32 21.29 21.43
N VAL A 90 4.29 22.15 20.42
CA VAL A 90 5.39 22.38 19.49
C VAL A 90 6.00 23.73 19.82
N ILE A 91 7.26 23.71 20.24
CA ILE A 91 8.01 24.85 20.74
C ILE A 91 9.07 25.19 19.69
N SER A 92 9.27 26.48 19.46
CA SER A 92 10.31 26.94 18.55
C SER A 92 11.73 26.66 19.05
N ASP A 93 12.69 26.77 18.14
CA ASP A 93 14.12 26.77 18.42
C ASP A 93 14.57 27.76 19.51
N ASN A 94 13.88 28.88 19.72
CA ASN A 94 14.23 29.82 20.79
C ASN A 94 13.80 29.36 22.21
N GLY A 95 13.09 28.24 22.32
CA GLY A 95 12.63 27.65 23.57
C GLY A 95 11.47 28.38 24.26
N LYS A 96 11.06 29.57 23.79
CA LYS A 96 10.01 30.43 24.38
C LYS A 96 8.72 30.43 23.57
N ASP A 97 8.81 30.56 22.24
CA ASP A 97 7.63 30.67 21.41
C ASP A 97 6.97 29.31 21.20
N ILE A 98 5.65 29.28 21.34
CA ILE A 98 4.82 28.09 21.12
C ILE A 98 4.14 28.25 19.75
N TYR A 99 4.41 27.31 18.86
CA TYR A 99 3.79 27.26 17.54
C TYR A 99 2.46 26.53 17.56
N PHE A 100 2.29 25.57 18.45
CA PHE A 100 1.10 24.75 18.52
C PHE A 100 0.96 24.14 19.91
N LYS A 101 -0.26 24.07 20.42
CA LYS A 101 -0.55 23.44 21.70
C LYS A 101 -1.97 22.88 21.69
N GLU A 102 -2.07 21.60 22.02
CA GLU A 102 -3.36 20.90 22.12
C GLU A 102 -3.44 20.09 23.40
N LYS A 103 -4.66 19.92 23.89
CA LYS A 103 -4.94 19.24 25.16
C LYS A 103 -6.27 18.52 25.10
N LEU A 104 -6.29 17.23 25.47
CA LEU A 104 -7.50 16.42 25.48
C LEU A 104 -7.49 15.41 26.62
N LYS A 105 -8.65 15.20 27.24
CA LYS A 105 -8.90 14.14 28.22
C LYS A 105 -9.44 12.91 27.50
N LEU A 106 -8.77 11.78 27.65
CA LEU A 106 -9.15 10.48 27.10
C LEU A 106 -9.64 9.57 28.23
N SER A 107 -10.68 8.80 27.98
CA SER A 107 -11.21 7.79 28.91
C SER A 107 -10.46 6.44 28.85
N ASN A 108 -9.46 6.32 27.96
CA ASN A 108 -8.68 5.11 27.74
C ASN A 108 -7.19 5.41 27.94
N ASN A 109 -6.48 4.48 28.58
CA ASN A 109 -5.04 4.55 28.86
C ASN A 109 -4.21 3.75 27.84
N ASP A 110 -4.81 3.33 26.73
CA ASP A 110 -4.13 2.60 25.65
C ASP A 110 -3.06 3.50 24.97
N PRO A 111 -1.77 3.12 25.02
CA PRO A 111 -0.70 3.87 24.38
C PRO A 111 -0.91 4.10 22.87
N VAL A 112 -1.56 3.17 22.17
CA VAL A 112 -1.80 3.27 20.73
C VAL A 112 -2.79 4.41 20.44
N VAL A 113 -3.86 4.50 21.23
CA VAL A 113 -4.86 5.57 21.11
C VAL A 113 -4.24 6.93 21.42
N ILE A 114 -3.46 7.02 22.50
CA ILE A 114 -2.75 8.25 22.87
C ILE A 114 -1.77 8.67 21.77
N GLY A 115 -0.97 7.72 21.27
CA GLY A 115 -0.03 7.94 20.18
C GLY A 115 -0.73 8.44 18.92
N GLN A 116 -1.88 7.85 18.56
CA GLN A 116 -2.67 8.29 17.40
C GLN A 116 -3.23 9.71 17.59
N THR A 117 -3.70 10.06 18.79
CA THR A 117 -4.16 11.42 19.09
C THR A 117 -3.04 12.44 18.88
N VAL A 118 -1.82 12.14 19.35
CA VAL A 118 -0.65 13.00 19.14
C VAL A 118 -0.29 13.10 17.65
N LYS A 119 -0.33 11.99 16.89
CA LYS A 119 -0.09 12.00 15.44
C LYS A 119 -1.10 12.90 14.71
N ASN A 120 -2.38 12.79 15.03
CA ASN A 120 -3.43 13.63 14.44
C ASN A 120 -3.20 15.13 14.73
N TRP A 121 -2.75 15.47 15.93
CA TRP A 121 -2.38 16.85 16.29
C TRP A 121 -1.15 17.34 15.52
N LEU A 122 -0.17 16.48 15.29
CA LEU A 122 0.99 16.82 14.47
C LEU A 122 0.61 16.99 12.99
N ASP A 123 -0.32 16.18 12.46
CA ASP A 123 -0.89 16.38 11.10
C ASP A 123 -1.68 17.69 11.00
N GLN A 124 -2.32 18.13 12.09
CA GLN A 124 -2.97 19.45 12.13
C GLN A 124 -1.91 20.56 12.14
N TYR A 125 -0.86 20.42 12.93
CA TYR A 125 0.25 21.37 12.97
C TYR A 125 0.97 21.47 11.63
N GLU A 126 1.20 20.38 10.93
CA GLU A 126 1.79 20.37 9.58
C GLU A 126 1.07 21.35 8.65
N LYS A 127 -0.27 21.35 8.67
CA LYS A 127 -1.10 22.22 7.83
C LYS A 127 -1.01 23.70 8.17
N THR A 128 -0.47 24.06 9.34
CA THR A 128 -0.32 25.47 9.77
C THR A 128 1.07 26.03 9.49
N ILE A 129 2.03 25.22 9.02
CA ILE A 129 3.38 25.68 8.68
C ILE A 129 3.30 26.54 7.41
N PRO A 130 3.73 27.82 7.45
CA PRO A 130 3.52 28.77 6.35
C PRO A 130 4.61 28.71 5.26
N TYR A 131 5.49 27.71 5.29
CA TYR A 131 6.61 27.55 4.37
C TYR A 131 6.92 26.06 4.16
N ASP A 132 7.54 25.75 3.03
CA ASP A 132 7.96 24.37 2.68
C ASP A 132 9.38 24.06 3.16
N GLY A 133 10.25 25.08 3.24
CA GLY A 133 11.58 24.97 3.86
C GLY A 133 12.28 26.29 4.11
N ARG A 134 13.55 26.20 4.49
CA ARG A 134 14.44 27.32 4.83
C ARG A 134 15.71 27.30 4.01
N ILE A 135 16.27 28.48 3.80
CA ILE A 135 17.57 28.63 3.14
C ILE A 135 18.69 28.30 4.12
N LEU A 136 19.51 27.31 3.77
CA LEU A 136 20.67 26.86 4.55
C LEU A 136 21.94 27.65 4.22
N GLY A 137 22.09 28.06 2.96
CA GLY A 137 23.30 28.70 2.47
C GLY A 137 23.07 29.45 1.17
N ILE A 138 23.88 30.48 0.93
CA ILE A 138 23.77 31.37 -0.22
C ILE A 138 25.16 31.58 -0.81
N LEU A 139 25.27 31.44 -2.14
CA LEU A 139 26.48 31.71 -2.90
C LEU A 139 26.12 32.52 -4.14
N GLY A 140 26.32 33.84 -4.07
CA GLY A 140 25.89 34.77 -5.12
C GLY A 140 24.37 34.72 -5.31
N ASN A 141 23.91 34.29 -6.49
CA ASN A 141 22.48 34.12 -6.79
C ASN A 141 22.00 32.68 -6.57
N GLN A 142 22.86 31.77 -6.11
CA GLN A 142 22.48 30.40 -5.79
C GLN A 142 22.17 30.27 -4.30
N PHE A 143 21.22 29.43 -3.96
CA PHE A 143 20.85 29.13 -2.58
C PHE A 143 20.59 27.63 -2.41
N THR A 144 20.82 27.13 -1.20
CA THR A 144 20.50 25.75 -0.81
C THR A 144 19.33 25.78 0.16
N VAL A 145 18.37 24.89 -0.03
CA VAL A 145 17.20 24.73 0.85
C VAL A 145 17.21 23.38 1.55
N ASP A 146 16.55 23.32 2.69
CA ASP A 146 16.46 22.13 3.52
C ASP A 146 15.39 21.12 3.08
N PHE A 147 14.68 21.31 1.96
CA PHE A 147 13.84 20.26 1.35
C PHE A 147 14.46 19.69 0.08
N GLY A 148 14.11 18.45 -0.26
CA GLY A 148 14.63 17.75 -1.44
C GLY A 148 13.59 16.86 -2.12
N GLN A 149 14.06 15.82 -2.80
CA GLN A 149 13.22 14.89 -3.56
C GLN A 149 12.16 14.21 -2.68
N SER A 150 12.47 13.93 -1.41
CA SER A 150 11.52 13.34 -0.46
C SER A 150 10.31 14.23 -0.17
N TYR A 151 10.43 15.54 -0.39
CA TYR A 151 9.35 16.53 -0.27
C TYR A 151 8.55 16.70 -1.58
N GLY A 152 8.92 15.94 -2.63
CA GLY A 152 8.35 16.03 -3.97
C GLY A 152 8.80 17.27 -4.72
N VAL A 153 10.07 17.65 -4.58
CA VAL A 153 10.71 18.76 -5.31
C VAL A 153 11.45 18.21 -6.53
N PHE A 154 11.32 18.89 -7.66
CA PHE A 154 11.93 18.51 -8.93
C PHE A 154 12.83 19.62 -9.50
N ASN A 155 13.75 19.21 -10.37
CA ASN A 155 14.53 20.14 -11.17
C ASN A 155 13.59 20.95 -12.07
N GLY A 156 13.70 22.27 -12.00
CA GLY A 156 12.87 23.21 -12.73
C GLY A 156 11.73 23.81 -11.91
N ASP A 157 11.47 23.33 -10.70
CA ASP A 157 10.42 23.87 -9.84
C ASP A 157 10.67 25.33 -9.48
N VAL A 158 9.58 26.10 -9.48
CA VAL A 158 9.60 27.52 -9.12
C VAL A 158 9.35 27.66 -7.62
N VAL A 159 10.17 28.49 -6.97
CA VAL A 159 10.06 28.78 -5.56
C VAL A 159 9.97 30.28 -5.31
N GLU A 160 9.24 30.65 -4.26
CA GLU A 160 9.20 31.99 -3.71
C GLU A 160 10.01 32.03 -2.41
N VAL A 161 10.90 33.01 -2.29
CA VAL A 161 11.63 33.25 -1.06
C VAL A 161 10.95 34.41 -0.32
N ILE A 162 10.55 34.17 0.92
CA ILE A 162 9.87 35.13 1.78
C ILE A 162 10.59 35.25 3.12
N ARG A 163 10.49 36.42 3.75
CA ARG A 163 11.04 36.68 5.08
C ARG A 163 9.92 36.99 6.07
N PRO A 164 9.83 36.29 7.21
CA PRO A 164 8.90 36.68 8.27
C PRO A 164 9.37 37.99 8.91
N ILE A 165 8.51 39.01 8.90
CA ILE A 165 8.77 40.32 9.53
C ILE A 165 8.25 40.31 10.98
N ARG A 166 6.99 39.89 11.16
CA ARG A 166 6.30 40.02 12.44
C ARG A 166 5.46 38.78 12.75
N LYS A 167 5.49 38.37 14.01
CA LYS A 167 4.66 37.29 14.55
C LYS A 167 3.38 37.89 15.11
N LYS A 168 2.20 37.43 14.68
CA LYS A 168 0.93 37.77 15.34
C LYS A 168 0.63 36.71 16.39
N LYS A 169 0.49 37.14 17.65
CA LYS A 169 0.19 36.26 18.78
C LYS A 169 -1.28 36.37 19.17
N HIS A 170 -1.88 35.25 19.55
CA HIS A 170 -3.21 35.26 20.15
C HIS A 170 -3.17 36.03 21.49
N PRO A 171 -4.08 36.99 21.75
CA PRO A 171 -4.01 37.84 22.94
C PRO A 171 -4.01 37.05 24.27
N LEU A 172 -4.81 35.98 24.33
CA LEU A 172 -4.98 35.15 25.53
C LEU A 172 -3.96 34.01 25.62
N PHE A 173 -3.87 33.15 24.59
CA PHE A 173 -3.05 31.94 24.62
C PHE A 173 -1.56 32.18 24.32
N LYS A 174 -1.18 33.37 23.83
CA LYS A 174 0.19 33.76 23.43
C LYS A 174 0.81 32.87 22.33
N GLU A 175 0.02 32.00 21.73
CA GLU A 175 0.37 31.18 20.57
C GLU A 175 0.52 32.04 19.32
N ILE A 176 1.41 31.61 18.40
CA ILE A 176 1.58 32.30 17.13
C ILE A 176 0.50 31.80 16.16
N VAL A 177 -0.37 32.71 15.74
CA VAL A 177 -1.51 32.39 14.86
C VAL A 177 -1.18 32.66 13.40
N ASP A 178 -0.42 33.73 13.15
CA ASP A 178 -0.17 34.22 11.80
C ASP A 178 1.19 34.93 11.72
N TRP A 179 1.74 34.98 10.50
CA TRP A 179 3.03 35.58 10.20
C TRP A 179 2.86 36.64 9.12
N GLU A 180 3.29 37.84 9.44
CA GLU A 180 3.44 38.90 8.44
C GLU A 180 4.74 38.66 7.68
N THR A 181 4.65 38.43 6.38
CA THR A 181 5.77 38.02 5.53
C THR A 181 6.00 39.05 4.42
N GLU A 182 7.27 39.23 4.05
CA GLU A 182 7.67 40.03 2.88
C GLU A 182 8.26 39.10 1.83
N LYS A 183 7.75 39.22 0.60
CA LYS A 183 8.30 38.48 -0.53
C LYS A 183 9.60 39.13 -1.00
N LEU A 184 10.68 38.35 -1.00
CA LEU A 184 12.02 38.84 -1.35
C LEU A 184 12.37 38.58 -2.80
N ALA A 185 12.15 37.35 -3.27
CA ALA A 185 12.60 36.92 -4.58
C ALA A 185 11.81 35.71 -5.11
N ASN A 186 11.87 35.50 -6.42
CA ASN A 186 11.50 34.26 -7.08
C ASN A 186 12.77 33.54 -7.56
N GLY A 187 12.77 32.22 -7.46
CA GLY A 187 13.87 31.39 -7.94
C GLY A 187 13.39 30.09 -8.56
N ARG A 188 14.35 29.33 -9.06
CA ARG A 188 14.13 28.03 -9.67
C ARG A 188 15.11 27.00 -9.12
N ILE A 189 14.61 25.83 -8.76
CA ILE A 189 15.43 24.69 -8.36
C ILE A 189 16.11 24.10 -9.60
N PHE A 190 17.43 23.90 -9.55
CA PHE A 190 18.19 23.32 -10.67
C PHE A 190 18.87 21.99 -10.30
N TYR A 191 19.01 21.69 -9.01
CA TYR A 191 19.55 20.44 -8.52
C TYR A 191 18.80 20.00 -7.27
N VAL A 192 18.47 18.71 -7.20
CA VAL A 192 17.74 18.12 -6.08
C VAL A 192 18.50 16.89 -5.58
N SER A 193 18.74 16.86 -4.28
CA SER A 193 19.18 15.70 -3.50
C SER A 193 17.99 15.14 -2.70
N PRO A 194 18.11 13.96 -2.06
CA PRO A 194 17.01 13.39 -1.28
C PRO A 194 16.45 14.34 -0.22
N THR A 195 17.31 15.04 0.51
CA THR A 195 16.93 15.88 1.66
C THR A 195 17.25 17.37 1.49
N GLN A 196 17.78 17.79 0.34
CA GLN A 196 18.18 19.17 0.09
C GLN A 196 18.00 19.48 -1.39
N ALA A 197 17.86 20.76 -1.74
CA ALA A 197 17.82 21.21 -3.11
C ALA A 197 18.62 22.50 -3.26
N GLN A 198 19.14 22.73 -4.46
CA GLN A 198 19.82 23.95 -4.82
C GLN A 198 19.00 24.69 -5.88
N GLY A 199 18.80 25.98 -5.63
CA GLY A 199 18.08 26.88 -6.51
C GLY A 199 18.90 28.09 -6.90
N LYS A 200 18.46 28.75 -7.96
CA LYS A 200 19.01 30.02 -8.43
C LYS A 200 17.92 31.08 -8.38
N ILE A 201 18.26 32.27 -7.92
CA ILE A 201 17.36 33.42 -7.89
C ILE A 201 17.25 33.97 -9.31
N ASP A 202 16.01 34.03 -9.81
CA ASP A 202 15.68 34.55 -11.13
C ASP A 202 15.42 36.06 -11.06
N LYS A 203 14.67 36.50 -10.04
CA LYS A 203 14.27 37.90 -9.87
C LYS A 203 14.07 38.26 -8.41
N TYR A 204 14.67 39.36 -7.96
CA TYR A 204 14.34 39.99 -6.68
C TYR A 204 13.11 40.89 -6.84
N GLU A 205 12.16 40.76 -5.92
CA GLU A 205 10.97 41.63 -5.83
C GLU A 205 11.18 42.75 -4.79
N SER A 206 11.97 42.49 -3.75
CA SER A 206 12.38 43.49 -2.76
C SER A 206 13.80 44.00 -3.03
N ARG A 207 14.14 45.16 -2.45
CA ARG A 207 15.53 45.67 -2.41
C ARG A 207 16.41 44.87 -1.45
N LYS A 208 15.79 44.11 -0.54
CA LYS A 208 16.50 43.27 0.43
C LYS A 208 17.04 42.01 -0.25
N ARG A 209 18.25 41.63 0.12
CA ARG A 209 18.85 40.37 -0.32
C ARG A 209 18.34 39.21 0.51
N VAL A 210 18.29 38.05 -0.11
CA VAL A 210 18.00 36.78 0.54
C VAL A 210 19.11 36.44 1.54
N GLU A 211 18.74 35.89 2.68
CA GLU A 211 19.62 35.54 3.81
C GLU A 211 19.37 34.09 4.28
N VAL A 212 20.32 33.54 5.03
CA VAL A 212 20.17 32.23 5.67
C VAL A 212 18.99 32.29 6.65
N ASN A 213 18.18 31.23 6.68
CA ASN A 213 16.91 31.10 7.40
C ASN A 213 15.70 31.81 6.81
N ASP A 214 15.83 32.50 5.67
CA ASP A 214 14.65 32.92 4.92
C ASP A 214 13.81 31.70 4.50
N TRP A 215 12.51 31.90 4.43
CA TRP A 215 11.54 30.85 4.13
C TRP A 215 11.38 30.69 2.63
N VAL A 216 11.12 29.46 2.21
CA VAL A 216 10.93 29.11 0.82
C VAL A 216 9.59 28.40 0.66
N ILE A 217 8.78 28.89 -0.27
CA ILE A 217 7.51 28.31 -0.67
C ILE A 217 7.64 27.73 -2.08
N LEU A 218 7.30 26.46 -2.24
CA LEU A 218 7.30 25.73 -3.49
C LEU A 218 5.99 25.98 -4.24
N LYS A 219 6.06 26.65 -5.40
CA LYS A 219 4.89 26.87 -6.25
C LYS A 219 4.65 25.63 -7.12
N LYS A 220 3.94 24.66 -6.55
CA LYS A 220 3.45 23.49 -7.29
C LYS A 220 2.35 23.93 -8.27
N ASN A 221 2.72 24.23 -9.51
CA ASN A 221 1.76 24.48 -10.59
C ASN A 221 0.88 23.23 -10.80
N ALA A 222 -0.44 23.37 -10.80
CA ALA A 222 -1.37 22.22 -10.89
C ALA A 222 -1.19 21.36 -12.15
N VAL A 223 -0.77 22.00 -13.26
CA VAL A 223 -0.46 21.31 -14.53
C VAL A 223 0.86 20.54 -14.42
N THR A 224 1.87 21.14 -13.78
CA THR A 224 3.16 20.47 -13.52
C THR A 224 2.96 19.34 -12.51
N LYS A 225 2.15 19.50 -11.46
CA LYS A 225 1.82 18.43 -10.49
C LYS A 225 1.23 17.18 -11.16
N LYS A 226 0.45 17.31 -12.23
CA LYS A 226 -0.11 16.16 -12.97
C LYS A 226 0.94 15.46 -13.84
N ASN A 227 1.80 16.23 -14.51
CA ASN A 227 2.91 15.70 -15.29
C ASN A 227 4.08 15.21 -14.41
N ASP A 228 4.22 15.78 -13.22
CA ASP A 228 5.25 15.45 -12.26
C ASP A 228 4.80 14.30 -11.38
N LEU A 229 3.51 14.11 -11.06
CA LEU A 229 3.04 12.84 -10.50
C LEU A 229 3.25 11.65 -11.46
N LEU A 230 3.29 11.92 -12.77
CA LEU A 230 3.70 10.95 -13.80
C LEU A 230 5.23 10.83 -13.95
N LYS A 231 6.01 11.81 -13.45
CA LYS A 231 7.47 11.84 -13.43
C LYS A 231 8.08 11.64 -12.05
N VAL A 232 7.29 11.54 -10.97
CA VAL A 232 7.74 11.09 -9.65
C VAL A 232 8.29 9.74 -10.00
N PRO A 233 9.62 9.56 -9.97
CA PRO A 233 10.13 8.22 -10.10
C PRO A 233 9.52 7.54 -8.88
N TYR A 234 8.62 6.56 -9.12
CA TYR A 234 8.70 5.35 -8.33
C TYR A 234 10.19 5.11 -8.24
N GLU A 235 10.80 5.30 -7.06
CA GLU A 235 12.23 5.08 -6.89
C GLU A 235 12.50 3.81 -7.67
N LYS A 236 13.31 3.92 -8.74
CA LYS A 236 14.05 2.78 -9.24
C LYS A 236 14.80 2.37 -7.97
N ALA A 237 14.23 1.43 -7.21
CA ALA A 237 14.91 0.85 -6.09
C ALA A 237 16.20 0.33 -6.73
N GLY A 238 17.33 0.90 -6.36
CA GLY A 238 18.60 0.63 -7.03
C GLY A 238 18.73 1.20 -8.45
N GLY A 239 19.94 1.63 -8.77
CA GLY A 239 20.32 1.93 -10.15
C GLY A 239 20.07 0.75 -11.07
N GLU A 240 20.22 0.96 -12.38
CA GLU A 240 20.06 -0.08 -13.42
C GLU A 240 20.88 -1.38 -13.19
N ASN A 241 21.74 -1.41 -12.17
CA ASN A 241 22.62 -2.52 -11.84
C ASN A 241 22.47 -3.10 -10.40
N ASP A 242 21.62 -2.57 -9.51
CA ASP A 242 21.58 -3.00 -8.09
C ASP A 242 20.64 -4.19 -7.80
N PHE A 243 19.91 -4.68 -8.80
CA PHE A 243 19.18 -5.95 -8.73
C PHE A 243 19.75 -7.01 -9.68
N ALA A 244 21.09 -7.08 -9.78
CA ALA A 244 21.78 -8.09 -10.58
C ALA A 244 21.57 -9.54 -10.13
N PHE A 245 20.95 -9.77 -8.96
CA PHE A 245 20.32 -11.05 -8.63
C PHE A 245 18.82 -10.97 -8.96
N GLY A 246 18.52 -11.21 -10.23
CA GLY A 246 17.16 -11.24 -10.75
C GLY A 246 16.37 -12.35 -10.08
N LYS A 247 15.26 -11.98 -9.42
CA LYS A 247 14.20 -12.92 -9.03
C LYS A 247 13.89 -13.83 -10.22
N LEU A 248 13.92 -15.14 -9.99
CA LEU A 248 13.73 -16.19 -11.00
C LEU A 248 12.24 -16.52 -11.17
N GLY A 249 11.41 -16.18 -10.19
CA GLY A 249 9.99 -16.47 -10.27
C GLY A 249 9.22 -16.25 -8.98
N THR A 250 8.02 -16.84 -8.94
CA THR A 250 7.15 -16.85 -7.77
C THR A 250 6.51 -18.20 -7.54
N VAL A 251 6.31 -18.57 -6.28
CA VAL A 251 5.49 -19.71 -5.86
C VAL A 251 4.41 -19.20 -4.92
N GLY A 252 3.15 -19.49 -5.22
CA GLY A 252 2.01 -19.16 -4.39
C GLY A 252 1.26 -20.40 -3.92
N ILE A 253 0.80 -20.36 -2.68
CA ILE A 253 -0.05 -21.38 -2.06
C ILE A 253 -1.31 -20.68 -1.56
N PHE A 254 -2.46 -21.18 -1.98
CA PHE A 254 -3.76 -20.57 -1.74
C PHE A 254 -4.76 -21.58 -1.19
N GLY A 255 -5.51 -21.16 -0.19
CA GLY A 255 -6.75 -21.82 0.21
C GLY A 255 -7.90 -21.35 -0.67
N LEU A 256 -8.80 -22.27 -1.01
CA LEU A 256 -9.98 -22.04 -1.83
C LEU A 256 -11.26 -22.41 -1.08
N ILE A 257 -12.29 -21.57 -1.22
CA ILE A 257 -13.67 -21.89 -0.86
C ILE A 257 -14.52 -21.68 -2.11
N ASP A 258 -15.09 -22.76 -2.64
CA ASP A 258 -15.74 -22.76 -3.94
C ASP A 258 -17.23 -23.02 -3.80
N LEU A 259 -18.04 -22.12 -4.36
CA LEU A 259 -19.47 -22.35 -4.58
C LEU A 259 -19.63 -23.04 -5.93
N SER A 260 -19.75 -24.38 -5.89
CA SER A 260 -19.86 -25.20 -7.09
C SER A 260 -21.32 -25.52 -7.41
N LYS A 261 -21.66 -25.49 -8.70
CA LYS A 261 -22.97 -25.88 -9.24
C LYS A 261 -22.79 -26.71 -10.49
N VAL A 262 -23.43 -27.87 -10.51
CA VAL A 262 -23.55 -28.72 -11.70
C VAL A 262 -24.99 -28.73 -12.17
N SER A 263 -25.18 -28.61 -13.48
CA SER A 263 -26.51 -28.64 -14.10
C SER A 263 -26.48 -29.53 -15.33
N SER A 264 -27.36 -30.51 -15.35
CA SER A 264 -27.58 -31.45 -16.44
C SER A 264 -28.97 -31.19 -17.02
N THR A 265 -29.05 -30.94 -18.33
CA THR A 265 -30.32 -30.75 -19.05
C THR A 265 -30.51 -31.90 -20.02
N THR A 266 -31.64 -32.61 -19.89
CA THR A 266 -32.01 -33.76 -20.72
C THR A 266 -33.38 -33.52 -21.35
N GLY A 267 -33.47 -32.68 -22.39
CA GLY A 267 -34.67 -32.47 -23.22
C GLY A 267 -35.92 -31.90 -22.52
N THR A 268 -36.47 -32.62 -21.53
CA THR A 268 -37.72 -32.35 -20.81
C THR A 268 -37.51 -31.76 -19.40
N GLY A 269 -36.28 -31.72 -18.88
CA GLY A 269 -36.00 -31.21 -17.53
C GLY A 269 -34.53 -30.85 -17.30
N THR A 270 -34.26 -30.10 -16.21
CA THR A 270 -32.90 -29.76 -15.77
C THR A 270 -32.69 -30.19 -14.32
N ASN A 271 -31.74 -31.10 -14.12
CA ASN A 271 -31.27 -31.54 -12.82
C ASN A 271 -30.10 -30.66 -12.38
N SER A 272 -30.10 -30.20 -11.12
CA SER A 272 -28.98 -29.43 -10.60
C SER A 272 -28.57 -29.79 -9.18
N LEU A 273 -27.26 -29.90 -9.02
CA LEU A 273 -26.57 -30.05 -7.74
C LEU A 273 -25.80 -28.76 -7.45
N GLY A 274 -25.65 -28.43 -6.17
CA GLY A 274 -24.71 -27.38 -5.78
C GLY A 274 -24.32 -27.46 -4.32
N GLY A 275 -23.16 -26.91 -4.01
CA GLY A 275 -22.58 -27.02 -2.68
C GLY A 275 -21.39 -26.10 -2.50
N VAL A 276 -20.76 -26.26 -1.34
CA VAL A 276 -19.51 -25.59 -1.00
C VAL A 276 -18.42 -26.65 -1.04
N LEU A 277 -17.36 -26.38 -1.80
CA LEU A 277 -16.14 -27.17 -1.81
C LEU A 277 -15.03 -26.36 -1.13
N MET A 278 -14.07 -27.03 -0.53
CA MET A 278 -12.87 -26.42 0.03
C MET A 278 -11.66 -27.06 -0.61
N GLY A 279 -10.57 -26.30 -0.74
CA GLY A 279 -9.38 -26.87 -1.36
C GLY A 279 -8.16 -26.00 -1.33
N VAL A 280 -7.18 -26.42 -2.11
CA VAL A 280 -5.85 -25.82 -2.19
C VAL A 280 -5.46 -25.60 -3.65
N ASN A 281 -4.74 -24.51 -3.88
CA ASN A 281 -4.18 -24.18 -5.19
C ASN A 281 -2.72 -23.77 -5.04
N VAL A 282 -1.86 -24.38 -5.84
CA VAL A 282 -0.44 -24.07 -5.96
C VAL A 282 -0.19 -23.46 -7.33
N GLU A 283 0.37 -22.26 -7.34
CA GLU A 283 0.73 -21.53 -8.55
C GLU A 283 2.23 -21.30 -8.55
N THR A 284 2.90 -21.63 -9.65
CA THR A 284 4.31 -21.31 -9.87
C THR A 284 4.43 -20.48 -11.14
N GLU A 285 5.25 -19.44 -11.13
CA GLU A 285 5.59 -18.62 -12.28
C GLU A 285 7.11 -18.51 -12.36
N LEU A 286 7.70 -18.81 -13.51
CA LEU A 286 9.13 -18.71 -13.78
C LEU A 286 9.37 -17.65 -14.84
N TRP A 287 10.41 -16.84 -14.65
CA TRP A 287 10.74 -15.73 -15.54
C TRP A 287 11.99 -16.06 -16.33
N ALA A 288 11.84 -16.24 -17.64
CA ALA A 288 12.99 -16.34 -18.53
C ALA A 288 13.64 -14.95 -18.72
N THR A 289 12.80 -13.92 -18.81
CA THR A 289 13.21 -12.51 -18.77
C THR A 289 12.16 -11.70 -18.03
N ARG A 290 12.37 -10.39 -17.84
CA ARG A 290 11.34 -9.48 -17.31
C ARG A 290 10.03 -9.46 -18.13
N ASN A 291 10.07 -9.88 -19.39
CA ASN A 291 8.92 -9.87 -20.30
C ASN A 291 8.40 -11.28 -20.61
N TYR A 292 9.20 -12.33 -20.53
CA TYR A 292 8.78 -13.69 -20.88
C TYR A 292 8.69 -14.56 -19.64
N TRP A 293 7.54 -15.21 -19.45
CA TRP A 293 7.28 -16.04 -18.29
C TRP A 293 6.54 -17.33 -18.65
N GLY A 294 6.72 -18.35 -17.83
CA GLY A 294 5.95 -19.59 -17.85
C GLY A 294 5.28 -19.81 -16.50
N SER A 295 4.08 -20.37 -16.47
CA SER A 295 3.37 -20.65 -15.23
C SER A 295 2.77 -22.04 -15.22
N PHE A 296 2.82 -22.65 -14.04
CA PHE A 296 2.24 -23.93 -13.70
C PHE A 296 1.23 -23.72 -12.58
N GLU A 297 0.04 -24.31 -12.71
CA GLU A 297 -1.04 -24.19 -11.72
C GLU A 297 -1.67 -25.55 -11.48
N LEU A 298 -1.78 -25.92 -10.20
CA LEU A 298 -2.40 -27.16 -9.75
C LEU A 298 -3.38 -26.83 -8.61
N GLY A 299 -4.64 -27.19 -8.78
CA GLY A 299 -5.68 -27.02 -7.77
C GLY A 299 -6.46 -28.30 -7.52
N ALA A 300 -6.89 -28.51 -6.27
CA ALA A 300 -7.77 -29.60 -5.89
C ALA A 300 -8.75 -29.12 -4.82
N ASN A 301 -10.05 -29.35 -5.07
CA ASN A 301 -11.16 -28.98 -4.21
C ASN A 301 -12.02 -30.21 -3.91
N PHE A 302 -12.50 -30.32 -2.69
CA PHE A 302 -13.31 -31.45 -2.23
C PHE A 302 -14.49 -30.95 -1.40
N GLY A 303 -15.58 -31.70 -1.41
CA GLY A 303 -16.74 -31.38 -0.59
C GLY A 303 -17.95 -32.21 -0.99
N SER A 304 -19.12 -31.67 -0.67
CA SER A 304 -20.40 -32.31 -1.00
C SER A 304 -21.33 -31.32 -1.67
N GLN A 305 -21.99 -31.76 -2.73
CA GLN A 305 -23.07 -31.04 -3.36
C GLN A 305 -24.41 -31.62 -2.93
N LYS A 306 -25.44 -30.76 -2.83
CA LYS A 306 -26.81 -31.18 -2.51
C LYS A 306 -27.73 -30.85 -3.68
N LYS A 307 -28.82 -31.61 -3.77
CA LYS A 307 -29.90 -31.37 -4.71
C LYS A 307 -30.42 -29.93 -4.57
N LYS A 308 -30.44 -29.21 -5.69
CA LYS A 308 -31.04 -27.88 -5.80
C LYS A 308 -32.34 -27.89 -6.61
N SER A 309 -32.40 -28.66 -7.69
CA SER A 309 -33.61 -28.74 -8.54
C SER A 309 -33.63 -30.03 -9.37
N GLY A 310 -34.83 -30.40 -9.84
CA GLY A 310 -35.05 -31.57 -10.71
C GLY A 310 -35.35 -32.85 -9.94
N ASN A 311 -35.58 -33.93 -10.69
CA ASN A 311 -35.92 -35.25 -10.15
C ASN A 311 -34.66 -36.10 -10.00
N LEU A 312 -33.73 -35.62 -9.18
CA LEU A 312 -32.52 -36.35 -8.81
C LEU A 312 -32.85 -37.50 -7.85
N SER A 313 -32.26 -38.67 -8.10
CA SER A 313 -32.40 -39.89 -7.29
C SER A 313 -31.74 -39.80 -5.91
N ILE A 314 -30.77 -38.89 -5.77
CA ILE A 314 -30.02 -38.63 -4.55
C ILE A 314 -30.21 -37.19 -4.04
N GLU A 315 -30.11 -37.02 -2.72
CA GLU A 315 -30.21 -35.71 -2.07
C GLU A 315 -28.83 -35.03 -1.87
N SER A 316 -27.75 -35.82 -1.84
CA SER A 316 -26.38 -35.32 -1.68
C SER A 316 -25.37 -36.22 -2.39
N ASN A 317 -24.34 -35.61 -2.97
CA ASN A 317 -23.22 -36.29 -3.63
C ASN A 317 -21.88 -35.80 -3.09
N SER A 318 -20.89 -36.68 -2.99
CA SER A 318 -19.51 -36.23 -2.79
C SER A 318 -18.93 -35.72 -4.12
N THR A 319 -18.03 -34.75 -4.05
CA THR A 319 -17.49 -34.10 -5.25
C THR A 319 -16.03 -33.75 -5.05
N THR A 320 -15.22 -34.07 -6.06
CA THR A 320 -13.79 -33.74 -6.13
C THR A 320 -13.49 -33.02 -7.44
N ASN A 321 -13.03 -31.78 -7.36
CA ASN A 321 -12.66 -31.01 -8.54
C ASN A 321 -11.15 -30.84 -8.57
N SER A 322 -10.54 -30.96 -9.74
CA SER A 322 -9.12 -30.65 -9.92
C SER A 322 -8.89 -29.77 -11.14
N LYS A 323 -7.82 -28.97 -11.05
CA LYS A 323 -7.42 -27.98 -12.05
C LYS A 323 -5.94 -28.13 -12.34
N PHE A 324 -5.60 -28.22 -13.61
CA PHE A 324 -4.23 -28.21 -14.10
C PHE A 324 -4.12 -27.15 -15.20
N LYS A 325 -3.13 -26.26 -15.09
CA LYS A 325 -2.80 -25.33 -16.18
C LYS A 325 -1.30 -25.20 -16.38
N LEU A 326 -0.92 -25.12 -17.65
CA LEU A 326 0.42 -24.75 -18.09
C LEU A 326 0.30 -23.57 -19.05
N LYS A 327 0.93 -22.45 -18.72
CA LYS A 327 0.80 -21.16 -19.42
C LYS A 327 2.17 -20.64 -19.84
N PHE A 328 2.25 -19.99 -20.99
CA PHE A 328 3.41 -19.24 -21.45
C PHE A 328 2.96 -17.87 -21.93
N GLY A 329 3.63 -16.83 -21.47
CA GLY A 329 3.15 -15.46 -21.65
C GLY A 329 4.22 -14.43 -21.91
N TYR A 330 3.75 -13.30 -22.45
CA TYR A 330 4.50 -12.07 -22.59
C TYR A 330 3.88 -10.99 -21.69
N ARG A 331 4.72 -10.35 -20.89
CA ARG A 331 4.42 -9.27 -19.96
C ARG A 331 4.86 -7.96 -20.58
N TYR A 332 3.88 -7.13 -20.94
CA TYR A 332 4.11 -5.74 -21.32
C TYR A 332 4.19 -4.87 -20.07
N LEU A 333 5.28 -4.09 -19.99
CA LEU A 333 5.57 -3.17 -18.88
C LEU A 333 5.51 -1.73 -19.42
N PRO A 334 4.35 -1.04 -19.37
CA PRO A 334 4.21 0.31 -19.91
C PRO A 334 5.23 1.31 -19.35
N LEU A 335 5.64 1.13 -18.08
CA LEU A 335 6.63 1.97 -17.42
C LEU A 335 8.06 1.39 -17.46
N GLY A 336 8.27 0.24 -18.12
CA GLY A 336 9.58 -0.39 -18.29
C GLY A 336 10.18 -1.07 -17.05
N PHE A 337 9.52 -1.03 -15.89
CA PHE A 337 9.97 -1.71 -14.68
C PHE A 337 8.95 -2.74 -14.18
N PHE A 338 9.46 -3.81 -13.54
CA PHE A 338 8.68 -4.99 -13.19
C PHE A 338 7.54 -4.68 -12.19
N TYR A 339 7.75 -3.81 -11.22
CA TYR A 339 6.76 -3.52 -10.17
C TYR A 339 5.67 -2.51 -10.56
N GLY A 340 5.67 -2.00 -11.79
CA GLY A 340 4.71 -1.01 -12.28
C GLY A 340 3.37 -1.62 -12.69
N PRO A 341 2.52 -0.88 -13.42
CA PRO A 341 1.42 -1.47 -14.18
C PRO A 341 1.92 -2.57 -15.12
N GLN A 342 1.17 -3.65 -15.25
CA GLN A 342 1.50 -4.79 -16.10
C GLN A 342 0.29 -5.20 -16.94
N VAL A 343 0.54 -5.58 -18.17
CA VAL A 343 -0.44 -6.25 -19.02
C VAL A 343 0.21 -7.49 -19.58
N ASP A 344 -0.26 -8.64 -19.13
CA ASP A 344 0.22 -9.94 -19.60
C ASP A 344 -0.75 -10.47 -20.66
N ALA A 345 -0.22 -11.04 -21.73
CA ALA A 345 -0.94 -11.86 -22.69
C ALA A 345 -0.30 -13.25 -22.71
N TYR A 346 -1.11 -14.30 -22.71
CA TYR A 346 -0.60 -15.66 -22.61
C TYR A 346 -1.44 -16.68 -23.36
N VAL A 347 -0.79 -17.78 -23.70
CA VAL A 347 -1.38 -18.99 -24.27
C VAL A 347 -0.98 -20.19 -23.42
N GLY A 348 -1.74 -21.28 -23.49
CA GLY A 348 -1.43 -22.45 -22.67
C GLY A 348 -2.34 -23.62 -22.91
N TYR A 349 -2.26 -24.59 -22.00
CA TYR A 349 -3.15 -25.73 -21.91
C TYR A 349 -3.78 -25.76 -20.52
N ALA A 350 -5.09 -26.02 -20.46
CA ALA A 350 -5.81 -26.22 -19.22
C ALA A 350 -6.57 -27.55 -19.26
N LYS A 351 -6.66 -28.20 -18.10
CA LYS A 351 -7.54 -29.34 -17.85
C LYS A 351 -8.28 -29.10 -16.54
N TYR A 352 -9.60 -29.20 -16.59
CA TYR A 352 -10.50 -29.17 -15.45
C TYR A 352 -11.17 -30.52 -15.34
N SER A 353 -11.07 -31.17 -14.19
CA SER A 353 -11.71 -32.46 -13.92
C SER A 353 -12.70 -32.30 -12.78
N TYR A 354 -13.86 -32.91 -12.93
CA TYR A 354 -15.00 -32.82 -12.03
C TYR A 354 -15.48 -34.22 -11.68
N GLY A 355 -14.98 -34.77 -10.58
CA GLY A 355 -15.35 -36.05 -10.04
C GLY A 355 -16.63 -35.96 -9.22
N HIS A 356 -17.59 -36.81 -9.57
CA HIS A 356 -18.85 -37.03 -8.87
C HIS A 356 -18.97 -38.53 -8.61
N ASP A 357 -19.53 -38.95 -7.47
CA ASP A 357 -19.90 -40.37 -7.34
C ASP A 357 -20.88 -40.73 -8.46
N ASP A 358 -20.84 -41.99 -8.91
CA ASP A 358 -21.59 -42.44 -10.09
C ASP A 358 -23.11 -42.24 -9.91
N LEU A 359 -23.64 -41.25 -10.62
CA LEU A 359 -25.07 -40.93 -10.70
C LEU A 359 -25.55 -41.10 -12.15
N SER A 360 -25.19 -42.22 -12.76
CA SER A 360 -25.57 -42.57 -14.13
C SER A 360 -27.07 -42.43 -14.40
N ALA A 361 -27.93 -42.75 -13.42
CA ALA A 361 -29.39 -42.61 -13.51
C ALA A 361 -29.83 -41.14 -13.70
N ASP A 362 -29.09 -40.20 -13.11
CA ASP A 362 -29.36 -38.76 -13.15
C ASP A 362 -28.54 -38.02 -14.23
N LYS A 363 -27.74 -38.77 -15.01
CA LYS A 363 -26.80 -38.25 -16.01
C LYS A 363 -25.81 -37.26 -15.41
N ILE A 364 -25.29 -37.56 -14.22
CA ILE A 364 -24.19 -36.82 -13.60
C ILE A 364 -23.08 -37.83 -13.31
N GLY A 365 -21.87 -37.53 -13.73
CA GLY A 365 -20.72 -38.41 -13.55
C GLY A 365 -19.41 -37.63 -13.57
N GLU A 366 -18.30 -38.35 -13.58
CA GLU A 366 -16.99 -37.74 -13.72
C GLU A 366 -16.77 -37.22 -15.15
N VAL A 367 -16.46 -35.93 -15.25
CA VAL A 367 -16.28 -35.24 -16.53
C VAL A 367 -15.04 -34.39 -16.52
N SER A 368 -14.40 -34.22 -17.68
CA SER A 368 -13.25 -33.34 -17.83
C SER A 368 -13.34 -32.46 -19.06
N PHE A 369 -12.84 -31.23 -18.92
CA PHE A 369 -12.73 -30.23 -19.97
C PHE A 369 -11.27 -29.91 -20.18
N SER A 370 -10.78 -30.03 -21.41
CA SER A 370 -9.38 -29.76 -21.69
C SER A 370 -9.12 -29.11 -23.04
N GLY A 371 -8.02 -28.37 -23.12
CA GLY A 371 -7.50 -27.87 -24.39
C GLY A 371 -6.77 -26.54 -24.26
N LEU A 372 -6.57 -25.87 -25.40
CA LEU A 372 -5.73 -24.68 -25.47
C LEU A 372 -6.47 -23.46 -24.91
N ILE A 373 -5.79 -22.72 -24.05
CA ILE A 373 -6.28 -21.47 -23.47
C ILE A 373 -5.54 -20.27 -24.03
N ILE A 374 -6.27 -19.16 -24.13
CA ILE A 374 -5.76 -17.83 -24.40
C ILE A 374 -6.29 -16.89 -23.32
N GLY A 375 -5.46 -15.95 -22.88
CA GLY A 375 -5.88 -15.05 -21.83
C GLY A 375 -5.00 -13.82 -21.68
N GLY A 376 -5.48 -12.92 -20.83
CA GLY A 376 -4.75 -11.73 -20.44
C GLY A 376 -4.94 -11.41 -18.96
N LYS A 377 -3.92 -10.79 -18.38
CA LYS A 377 -3.94 -10.32 -16.98
C LYS A 377 -3.49 -8.87 -16.93
N GLY A 378 -4.38 -7.98 -16.49
CA GLY A 378 -4.03 -6.60 -16.16
C GLY A 378 -3.73 -6.50 -14.66
N SER A 379 -2.63 -5.85 -14.29
CA SER A 379 -2.32 -5.55 -12.89
C SER A 379 -1.86 -4.12 -12.73
N ILE A 380 -2.39 -3.41 -11.73
CA ILE A 380 -2.09 -2.00 -11.46
C ILE A 380 -1.77 -1.83 -9.97
N PRO A 381 -0.64 -1.18 -9.63
CA PRO A 381 -0.39 -0.76 -8.26
C PRO A 381 -1.33 0.41 -7.90
N LEU A 382 -2.14 0.23 -6.85
CA LEU A 382 -3.00 1.28 -6.30
C LEU A 382 -2.22 2.16 -5.31
N MET A 383 -1.30 1.55 -4.56
CA MET A 383 -0.41 2.19 -3.60
C MET A 383 0.93 1.43 -3.59
N LYS A 384 1.97 1.97 -2.90
CA LYS A 384 3.31 1.34 -2.79
C LYS A 384 3.25 -0.15 -2.41
N LYS A 385 2.27 -0.58 -1.62
CA LYS A 385 2.12 -1.96 -1.13
C LYS A 385 0.90 -2.70 -1.66
N PHE A 386 -0.01 -2.06 -2.40
CA PHE A 386 -1.26 -2.68 -2.81
C PHE A 386 -1.38 -2.72 -4.32
N ARG A 387 -1.73 -3.88 -4.87
CA ARG A 387 -2.00 -4.06 -6.30
C ARG A 387 -3.37 -4.68 -6.49
N ALA A 388 -4.05 -4.25 -7.54
CA ALA A 388 -5.26 -4.91 -8.04
C ALA A 388 -4.93 -5.65 -9.33
N HIS A 389 -5.65 -6.73 -9.62
CA HIS A 389 -5.55 -7.43 -10.89
C HIS A 389 -6.90 -7.93 -11.40
N LEU A 390 -6.98 -8.05 -12.72
CA LEU A 390 -8.07 -8.66 -13.47
C LEU A 390 -7.46 -9.65 -14.46
N ARG A 391 -7.93 -10.90 -14.44
CA ARG A 391 -7.55 -11.95 -15.38
C ARG A 391 -8.77 -12.39 -16.16
N LEU A 392 -8.60 -12.52 -17.47
CA LEU A 392 -9.60 -13.03 -18.40
C LEU A 392 -8.96 -14.15 -19.20
N GLU A 393 -9.59 -15.31 -19.24
CA GLU A 393 -9.08 -16.50 -19.91
C GLU A 393 -10.22 -17.27 -20.56
N PHE A 394 -9.95 -17.79 -21.75
CA PHE A 394 -10.90 -18.53 -22.58
C PHE A 394 -10.19 -19.76 -23.14
N MET A 395 -10.93 -20.87 -23.24
CA MET A 395 -10.44 -22.06 -23.92
C MET A 395 -10.79 -21.95 -25.41
N ALA A 396 -9.77 -21.75 -26.25
CA ALA A 396 -9.91 -21.60 -27.70
C ALA A 396 -10.21 -22.93 -28.39
N THR A 397 -9.66 -24.02 -27.86
CA THR A 397 -10.01 -25.40 -28.26
C THR A 397 -10.46 -26.13 -27.02
N SER A 398 -11.72 -26.52 -26.95
CA SER A 398 -12.29 -27.24 -25.82
C SER A 398 -12.64 -28.64 -26.28
N SER A 399 -12.29 -29.63 -25.46
CA SER A 399 -12.65 -31.03 -25.61
C SER A 399 -13.32 -31.49 -24.32
N TYR A 400 -14.37 -32.29 -24.47
CA TYR A 400 -15.10 -32.88 -23.37
C TYR A 400 -14.81 -34.39 -23.30
N SER A 401 -14.62 -34.90 -22.09
CA SER A 401 -14.48 -36.34 -21.86
C SER A 401 -15.27 -36.77 -20.63
N GLU A 402 -15.78 -37.99 -20.67
CA GLU A 402 -16.48 -38.63 -19.54
C GLU A 402 -15.75 -39.92 -19.19
N ASP A 403 -15.69 -40.26 -17.91
CA ASP A 403 -15.17 -41.56 -17.48
C ASP A 403 -16.20 -42.67 -17.75
N VAL A 404 -17.47 -42.40 -17.43
CA VAL A 404 -18.62 -43.24 -17.76
C VAL A 404 -19.39 -42.60 -18.91
N PHE A 405 -19.70 -43.38 -19.95
CA PHE A 405 -20.38 -42.90 -21.15
C PHE A 405 -21.86 -42.55 -20.86
N LEU A 406 -22.15 -41.27 -20.61
CA LEU A 406 -23.48 -40.79 -20.22
C LEU A 406 -24.18 -40.01 -21.33
N TYR A 407 -23.43 -39.15 -22.02
CA TYR A 407 -23.94 -38.26 -23.07
C TYR A 407 -23.35 -38.57 -24.45
N GLY A 408 -22.10 -39.03 -24.49
CA GLY A 408 -21.32 -39.29 -25.70
C GLY A 408 -20.40 -38.12 -26.09
N GLU A 409 -19.96 -38.10 -27.34
CA GLU A 409 -19.14 -37.01 -27.87
C GLU A 409 -19.90 -35.68 -27.86
N ASP A 410 -19.22 -34.61 -27.47
CA ASP A 410 -19.78 -33.27 -27.46
C ASP A 410 -19.90 -32.70 -28.88
N GLU A 411 -21.01 -32.03 -29.18
CA GLU A 411 -21.14 -31.23 -30.41
C GLU A 411 -20.38 -29.90 -30.27
N SER A 412 -20.32 -29.39 -29.04
CA SER A 412 -19.55 -28.20 -28.71
C SER A 412 -19.26 -28.14 -27.22
N SER A 413 -18.05 -27.70 -26.87
CA SER A 413 -17.69 -27.36 -25.50
C SER A 413 -17.05 -25.98 -25.41
N SER A 414 -17.14 -25.36 -24.24
CA SER A 414 -16.64 -24.01 -24.00
C SER A 414 -16.23 -23.83 -22.54
N ASN A 415 -15.17 -23.06 -22.32
CA ASN A 415 -14.72 -22.63 -21.01
C ASN A 415 -14.35 -21.14 -21.02
N TYR A 416 -14.74 -20.44 -19.96
CA TYR A 416 -14.18 -19.13 -19.62
C TYR A 416 -13.88 -19.05 -18.13
N ASN A 417 -12.84 -18.29 -17.81
CA ASN A 417 -12.36 -18.03 -16.45
C ASN A 417 -12.11 -16.53 -16.28
N ILE A 418 -12.68 -15.95 -15.24
CA ILE A 418 -12.52 -14.53 -14.87
C ILE A 418 -12.04 -14.48 -13.43
N GLU A 419 -10.93 -13.80 -13.16
CA GLU A 419 -10.44 -13.58 -11.80
C GLU A 419 -10.30 -12.09 -11.52
N ILE A 420 -10.84 -11.64 -10.38
CA ILE A 420 -10.63 -10.29 -9.85
C ILE A 420 -9.99 -10.44 -8.48
N GLY A 421 -8.87 -9.78 -8.26
CA GLY A 421 -8.17 -9.89 -6.99
C GLY A 421 -7.28 -8.71 -6.67
N GLY A 422 -6.62 -8.82 -5.53
CA GLY A 422 -5.60 -7.89 -5.09
C GLY A 422 -4.53 -8.56 -4.25
N SER A 423 -3.39 -7.89 -4.17
CA SER A 423 -2.24 -8.33 -3.38
C SER A 423 -1.71 -7.20 -2.51
N HIS A 424 -1.22 -7.57 -1.34
CA HIS A 424 -0.53 -6.71 -0.39
C HIS A 424 0.92 -7.19 -0.23
N ASN A 425 1.88 -6.33 -0.58
CA ASN A 425 3.30 -6.61 -0.37
C ASN A 425 3.62 -6.49 1.13
N TYR A 426 3.72 -7.63 1.79
CA TYR A 426 4.04 -7.72 3.22
C TYR A 426 5.54 -7.57 3.45
N SER A 427 6.35 -8.22 2.62
CA SER A 427 7.82 -8.13 2.64
C SER A 427 8.39 -8.14 1.20
N PRO A 428 9.68 -7.82 1.00
CA PRO A 428 10.30 -7.83 -0.33
C PRO A 428 10.14 -9.15 -1.11
N ASN A 429 9.97 -10.26 -0.39
CA ASN A 429 9.86 -11.61 -0.95
C ASN A 429 8.52 -12.29 -0.68
N MET A 430 7.53 -11.59 -0.08
CA MET A 430 6.23 -12.19 0.23
C MET A 430 5.07 -11.21 0.01
N ASP A 431 4.10 -11.66 -0.77
CA ASP A 431 2.83 -10.99 -1.04
C ASP A 431 1.69 -11.81 -0.44
N ILE A 432 0.74 -11.14 0.22
CA ILE A 432 -0.53 -11.72 0.64
C ILE A 432 -1.53 -11.41 -0.48
N GLU A 433 -2.16 -12.43 -1.04
CA GLU A 433 -3.08 -12.27 -2.18
C GLU A 433 -4.45 -12.88 -1.88
N GLY A 434 -5.48 -12.19 -2.35
CA GLY A 434 -6.86 -12.67 -2.31
C GLY A 434 -7.63 -12.26 -3.54
N GLY A 435 -8.65 -13.03 -3.89
CA GLY A 435 -9.47 -12.76 -5.07
C GLY A 435 -10.70 -13.64 -5.18
N VAL A 436 -11.51 -13.35 -6.19
CA VAL A 436 -12.68 -14.13 -6.59
C VAL A 436 -12.46 -14.60 -8.02
N GLU A 437 -12.53 -15.92 -8.22
CA GLU A 437 -12.41 -16.58 -9.51
C GLU A 437 -13.77 -17.16 -9.91
N PHE A 438 -14.24 -16.81 -11.10
CA PHE A 438 -15.45 -17.33 -11.73
C PHE A 438 -15.04 -18.24 -12.88
N ASN A 439 -15.37 -19.53 -12.78
CA ASN A 439 -15.09 -20.52 -13.80
C ASN A 439 -16.40 -21.12 -14.30
N SER A 440 -16.54 -21.25 -15.62
CA SER A 440 -17.72 -21.86 -16.23
C SER A 440 -17.31 -22.79 -17.36
N ASN A 441 -17.62 -24.06 -17.19
CA ASN A 441 -17.50 -25.11 -18.19
C ASN A 441 -18.89 -25.49 -18.72
N LYS A 442 -19.00 -25.69 -20.03
CA LYS A 442 -20.25 -26.13 -20.65
C LYS A 442 -19.97 -27.02 -21.85
N ALA A 443 -20.65 -28.16 -21.93
CA ALA A 443 -20.73 -28.99 -23.12
C ALA A 443 -22.20 -29.13 -23.57
N LYS A 444 -22.40 -29.19 -24.89
CA LYS A 444 -23.69 -29.45 -25.54
C LYS A 444 -23.58 -30.70 -26.38
N PHE A 445 -24.68 -31.44 -26.43
CA PHE A 445 -24.77 -32.72 -27.13
C PHE A 445 -26.01 -32.74 -28.02
N SER A 446 -26.02 -33.71 -28.92
CA SER A 446 -27.16 -34.00 -29.79
C SER A 446 -28.47 -34.19 -29.01
N GLY A 447 -29.56 -33.72 -29.61
CA GLY A 447 -30.91 -33.79 -29.00
C GLY A 447 -31.16 -32.73 -27.92
N GLY A 448 -30.42 -31.61 -27.94
CA GLY A 448 -30.64 -30.48 -27.03
C GLY A 448 -30.21 -30.75 -25.59
N ARG A 449 -29.37 -31.77 -25.36
CA ARG A 449 -28.82 -32.10 -24.05
C ARG A 449 -27.61 -31.21 -23.75
N SER A 450 -27.39 -30.88 -22.48
CA SER A 450 -26.20 -30.11 -22.10
C SER A 450 -25.81 -30.34 -20.65
N ILE A 451 -24.52 -30.19 -20.37
CA ILE A 451 -23.97 -30.16 -19.02
C ILE A 451 -23.27 -28.81 -18.81
N SER A 452 -23.48 -28.20 -17.64
CA SER A 452 -22.84 -26.96 -17.25
C SER A 452 -22.33 -27.05 -15.82
N LEU A 453 -21.06 -26.75 -15.63
CA LEU A 453 -20.39 -26.69 -14.33
C LEU A 453 -19.92 -25.26 -14.11
N LYS A 454 -20.33 -24.69 -12.98
CA LYS A 454 -20.03 -23.31 -12.60
C LYS A 454 -19.46 -23.29 -11.21
N ASP A 455 -18.28 -22.68 -11.08
CA ASP A 455 -17.59 -22.53 -9.81
C ASP A 455 -17.32 -21.05 -9.56
N THR A 456 -17.68 -20.57 -8.37
CA THR A 456 -17.26 -19.27 -7.86
C THR A 456 -16.34 -19.52 -6.66
N ALA A 457 -15.05 -19.31 -6.86
CA ALA A 457 -14.00 -19.59 -5.89
C ALA A 457 -13.55 -18.31 -5.17
N PHE A 458 -13.54 -18.33 -3.85
CA PHE A 458 -12.86 -17.34 -3.03
C PHE A 458 -11.45 -17.85 -2.71
N LYS A 459 -10.45 -17.10 -3.17
CA LYS A 459 -9.03 -17.44 -3.06
C LYS A 459 -8.39 -16.54 -2.00
N GLY A 460 -7.59 -17.14 -1.12
CA GLY A 460 -6.76 -16.41 -0.16
C GLY A 460 -5.47 -17.16 0.14
N GLY A 461 -4.33 -16.47 0.13
CA GLY A 461 -3.05 -17.13 0.37
C GLY A 461 -1.85 -16.21 0.30
N VAL A 462 -0.69 -16.83 0.16
CA VAL A 462 0.62 -16.16 0.14
C VAL A 462 1.37 -16.53 -1.14
N ARG A 463 2.10 -15.56 -1.69
CA ARG A 463 3.01 -15.74 -2.82
C ARG A 463 4.41 -15.30 -2.43
N PHE A 464 5.37 -16.17 -2.67
CA PHE A 464 6.78 -15.94 -2.40
C PHE A 464 7.52 -15.64 -3.70
N ASN A 465 8.36 -14.61 -3.67
CA ASN A 465 9.29 -14.30 -4.74
C ASN A 465 10.64 -14.95 -4.42
N PHE A 466 11.28 -15.59 -5.40
CA PHE A 466 12.60 -16.21 -5.24
C PHE A 466 13.50 -15.89 -6.43
#